data_AF-A0A1F8QRW0-F1
#
_entry.id   AF-A0A1F8QRW0-F1
#
_cell.length_a   1.000
_cell.length_b   1.000
_cell.length_c   1.000
_cell.angle_alpha   90.00
_cell.angle_beta   90.00
_cell.angle_gamma   90.00
#
_symmetry.space_group_name_H-M   'P 1'
#
loop_
_entity.id
_entity.type
_entity.pdbx_description
1 polymer ?
#
loop_
_entity_poly.entity_id
_entity_poly.type
_entity_poly.pdbx_seq_one_letter_code
_entity_poly.pdbx_strand_id
1 'polypeptide(L)'
;MEQFPSNKTKLAFTLAAPLLCVGCVLLFSWVYTTVMLGVARADGVYASAEEGMLALIEEVYAQPYEAEIAYAGTNSDDGSDTHIRYVIACVWGDKRKDGSPVGSVRHAYDQPGSFFLHTKDGWVFMPEGAFPNFIGFWMKVYGLAGPGSSRPTQPMGSGGRCVF
;
A
#
# COMPACT_ATOMS: atom_id res chain seq x y z
N MET A 1 48.66 17.85 -20.85
CA MET A 1 47.72 18.53 -21.76
C MET A 1 46.33 18.03 -21.43
N GLU A 2 45.55 18.79 -20.66
CA GLU A 2 44.12 18.49 -20.48
C GLU A 2 43.39 18.88 -21.76
N GLN A 3 42.83 17.87 -22.44
CA GLN A 3 42.05 18.07 -23.65
C GLN A 3 40.64 18.49 -23.24
N PHE A 4 40.37 19.80 -23.22
CA PHE A 4 39.04 20.31 -22.91
C PHE A 4 38.03 19.83 -23.95
N PRO A 5 36.89 19.24 -23.53
CA PRO A 5 35.90 18.73 -24.47
C PRO A 5 35.32 19.88 -25.31
N SER A 6 35.16 19.62 -26.61
CA SER A 6 34.54 20.54 -27.58
C SER A 6 33.14 20.96 -27.13
N ASN A 7 32.71 22.17 -27.48
CA ASN A 7 31.38 22.69 -27.14
C ASN A 7 30.24 21.77 -27.61
N LYS A 8 30.43 21.02 -28.72
CA LYS A 8 29.46 20.02 -29.20
C LYS A 8 29.39 18.79 -28.28
N THR A 9 30.54 18.33 -27.79
CA THR A 9 30.64 17.21 -26.87
C THR A 9 30.06 17.57 -25.51
N LYS A 10 30.36 18.77 -25.00
CA LYS A 10 29.74 19.31 -23.78
C LYS A 10 28.22 19.37 -23.92
N LEU A 11 27.69 19.93 -25.01
CA LEU A 11 26.25 20.03 -25.24
C LEU A 11 25.56 18.65 -25.35
N ALA A 12 26.19 17.68 -26.02
CA ALA A 12 25.68 16.32 -26.12
C ALA A 12 25.63 15.60 -24.75
N PHE A 13 26.66 15.76 -23.91
CA PHE A 13 26.67 15.21 -22.56
C PHE A 13 25.62 15.89 -21.65
N THR A 14 25.45 17.21 -21.76
CA THR A 14 24.46 17.96 -20.96
C THR A 14 23.02 17.52 -21.25
N LEU A 15 22.72 17.09 -22.48
CA LEU A 15 21.39 16.60 -22.86
C LEU A 15 21.21 15.09 -22.63
N ALA A 16 22.28 14.30 -22.79
CA ALA A 16 22.22 12.85 -22.60
C ALA A 16 22.10 12.43 -21.13
N ALA A 17 22.79 13.13 -20.21
CA ALA A 17 22.76 12.83 -18.79
C ALA A 17 21.35 12.86 -18.16
N PRO A 18 20.52 13.92 -18.34
CA PRO A 18 19.17 13.94 -17.77
C PRO A 18 18.26 12.87 -18.38
N LEU A 19 18.37 12.60 -19.68
CA LEU A 19 17.61 11.54 -20.34
C LEU A 19 17.96 10.16 -19.77
N LEU A 20 19.25 9.91 -19.53
CA LEU A 20 19.72 8.69 -18.89
C LEU A 20 19.17 8.58 -17.46
N CYS A 21 19.23 9.66 -16.68
CA CYS A 21 18.68 9.69 -15.32
C CYS A 21 17.18 9.37 -15.30
N VAL A 22 16.40 9.98 -16.19
CA VAL A 22 14.96 9.69 -16.33
C VAL A 22 14.73 8.24 -16.72
N GLY A 23 15.49 7.74 -17.69
CA GLY A 23 15.42 6.33 -18.11
C GLY A 23 15.73 5.36 -16.96
N CYS A 24 16.76 5.64 -16.16
CA CYS A 24 17.09 4.86 -14.97
C CYS A 24 15.95 4.88 -13.95
N VAL A 25 15.40 6.05 -13.63
CA VAL A 25 14.26 6.17 -12.69
C VAL A 25 13.11 5.31 -13.17
N LEU A 26 12.70 5.47 -14.43
CA LEU A 26 11.60 4.70 -15.03
C LEU A 26 11.85 3.19 -14.99
N LEU A 27 13.08 2.75 -15.26
CA LEU A 27 13.42 1.33 -15.23
C LEU A 27 13.37 0.78 -13.81
N PHE A 28 14.03 1.43 -12.85
CA PHE A 28 14.08 0.95 -11.48
C PHE A 28 12.71 0.99 -10.79
N SER A 29 11.91 2.04 -11.01
CA SER A 29 10.55 2.10 -10.47
C SER A 29 9.65 1.03 -11.10
N TRP A 30 9.79 0.75 -12.40
CA TRP A 30 9.05 -0.32 -13.06
C TRP A 30 9.41 -1.69 -12.50
N VAL A 31 10.72 -1.99 -12.38
CA VAL A 31 11.21 -3.27 -11.82
C VAL A 31 10.70 -3.43 -10.39
N TYR A 32 10.92 -2.43 -9.54
CA TYR A 32 10.51 -2.49 -8.13
C TYR A 32 8.99 -2.69 -7.98
N THR A 33 8.19 -1.87 -8.68
CA THR A 33 6.72 -1.98 -8.67
C THR A 33 6.26 -3.37 -9.11
N THR A 34 6.80 -3.88 -10.21
CA THR A 34 6.40 -5.17 -10.76
C THR A 34 6.77 -6.32 -9.83
N VAL A 35 7.97 -6.32 -9.26
CA VAL A 35 8.43 -7.35 -8.32
C VAL A 35 7.57 -7.34 -7.06
N MET A 36 7.36 -6.18 -6.44
CA MET A 36 6.57 -6.08 -5.21
C MET A 36 5.12 -6.48 -5.41
N LEU A 37 4.50 -6.10 -6.54
CA LEU A 37 3.16 -6.58 -6.89
C LEU A 37 3.11 -8.07 -7.18
N GLY A 38 4.18 -8.66 -7.72
CA GLY A 38 4.28 -10.10 -7.94
C GLY A 38 4.32 -10.86 -6.62
N VAL A 39 5.13 -10.40 -5.66
CA VAL A 39 5.18 -10.95 -4.31
C VAL A 39 3.82 -10.82 -3.62
N ALA A 40 3.25 -9.62 -3.62
CA ALA A 40 1.95 -9.38 -2.98
C ALA A 40 0.82 -10.24 -3.55
N ARG A 41 0.78 -10.46 -4.87
CA ARG A 41 -0.20 -11.37 -5.52
C ARG A 41 0.01 -12.83 -5.15
N ALA A 42 1.27 -13.25 -4.96
CA ALA A 42 1.58 -14.61 -4.54
C ALA A 42 1.12 -14.88 -3.10
N ASP A 43 1.15 -13.86 -2.24
CA ASP A 43 0.63 -13.94 -0.87
C ASP A 43 -0.91 -13.94 -0.85
N GLY A 44 -1.56 -13.18 -1.74
CA GLY A 44 -3.01 -13.26 -1.91
C GLY A 44 -3.61 -12.17 -2.79
N VAL A 45 -4.75 -12.48 -3.40
CA VAL A 45 -5.58 -11.53 -4.16
C VAL A 45 -7.00 -11.58 -3.61
N TYR A 46 -7.50 -10.43 -3.18
CA TYR A 46 -8.76 -10.28 -2.47
C TYR A 46 -9.78 -9.52 -3.34
N ALA A 47 -11.08 -9.80 -3.17
CA ALA A 47 -12.11 -9.08 -3.90
C ALA A 47 -12.29 -7.65 -3.39
N SER A 48 -11.95 -7.38 -2.12
CA SER A 48 -11.92 -6.06 -1.51
C SER A 48 -10.72 -5.87 -0.58
N ALA A 49 -10.38 -4.62 -0.25
CA ALA A 49 -9.33 -4.32 0.72
C ALA A 49 -9.73 -4.77 2.14
N GLU A 50 -11.01 -4.67 2.46
CA GLU A 50 -11.60 -5.10 3.73
C GLU A 50 -11.50 -6.61 3.91
N GLU A 51 -11.78 -7.38 2.85
CA GLU A 51 -11.58 -8.84 2.86
C GLU A 51 -10.11 -9.19 3.08
N GLY A 52 -9.19 -8.49 2.42
CA GLY A 52 -7.76 -8.65 2.68
C GLY A 52 -7.37 -8.33 4.12
N MET A 53 -7.97 -7.32 4.73
CA MET A 53 -7.76 -6.98 6.13
C MET A 53 -8.27 -8.07 7.07
N LEU A 54 -9.45 -8.63 6.80
CA LEU A 54 -9.99 -9.75 7.57
C LEU A 54 -9.10 -10.99 7.46
N ALA A 55 -8.55 -11.29 6.27
CA ALA A 55 -7.59 -12.37 6.09
C ALA A 55 -6.32 -12.17 6.93
N LEU A 56 -5.73 -10.97 6.93
CA LEU A 56 -4.56 -10.65 7.78
C LEU A 56 -4.86 -10.82 9.28
N ILE A 57 -6.09 -10.49 9.70
CA ILE A 57 -6.51 -10.66 11.10
C ILE A 57 -6.55 -12.16 11.45
N GLU A 58 -7.09 -13.00 10.57
CA GLU A 58 -7.08 -14.46 10.76
C GLU A 58 -5.66 -15.03 10.83
N GLU A 59 -4.69 -14.40 10.14
CA GLU A 59 -3.28 -14.80 10.20
C GLU A 59 -2.59 -14.41 11.51
N VAL A 60 -2.88 -13.24 12.08
CA VAL A 60 -2.16 -12.69 13.23
C VAL A 60 -2.79 -13.07 14.58
N TYR A 61 -4.12 -13.23 14.64
CA TYR A 61 -4.83 -13.36 15.90
C TYR A 61 -5.22 -14.81 16.22
N ALA A 62 -5.08 -15.22 17.48
CA ALA A 62 -5.47 -16.55 17.93
C ALA A 62 -6.94 -16.50 18.37
N GLN A 63 -7.85 -16.80 17.45
CA GLN A 63 -9.31 -16.81 17.68
C GLN A 63 -9.84 -15.44 18.15
N PRO A 64 -9.79 -14.40 17.30
CA PRO A 64 -10.50 -13.15 17.62
C PRO A 64 -11.99 -13.48 17.78
N TYR A 65 -12.59 -13.04 18.89
CA TYR A 65 -14.05 -13.20 19.04
C TYR A 65 -14.79 -12.18 18.19
N GLU A 66 -14.14 -11.07 17.82
CA GLU A 66 -14.73 -10.04 16.97
C GLU A 66 -13.66 -9.24 16.21
N ALA A 67 -13.98 -8.88 14.98
CA ALA A 67 -13.21 -7.95 14.17
C ALA A 67 -14.16 -7.05 13.39
N GLU A 68 -13.96 -5.74 13.50
CA GLU A 68 -14.75 -4.73 12.77
C GLU A 68 -13.80 -3.90 11.91
N ILE A 69 -14.20 -3.60 10.67
CA ILE A 69 -13.54 -2.56 9.89
C ILE A 69 -13.97 -1.22 10.49
N ALA A 70 -13.02 -0.38 10.86
CA ALA A 70 -13.27 0.95 11.41
C ALA A 70 -13.09 2.06 10.38
N TYR A 71 -12.27 1.78 9.36
CA TYR A 71 -12.04 2.67 8.22
C TYR A 71 -11.58 1.85 7.02
N ALA A 72 -12.11 2.17 5.83
CA ALA A 72 -11.61 1.65 4.57
C ALA A 72 -11.74 2.72 3.49
N GLY A 73 -10.64 3.42 3.22
CA GLY A 73 -10.61 4.55 2.29
C GLY A 73 -9.24 4.84 1.71
N THR A 74 -9.18 5.86 0.86
CA THR A 74 -7.92 6.32 0.25
C THR A 74 -7.02 6.96 1.30
N ASN A 75 -5.71 6.73 1.23
CA ASN A 75 -4.74 7.43 2.08
C ASN A 75 -4.39 8.85 1.58
N SER A 76 -5.00 9.30 0.48
CA SER A 76 -4.86 10.66 -0.04
C SER A 76 -5.92 11.59 0.55
N ASP A 77 -5.52 12.79 1.01
CA ASP A 77 -6.44 13.79 1.58
C ASP A 77 -7.55 14.24 0.61
N ASP A 78 -7.27 14.22 -0.69
CA ASP A 78 -8.19 14.66 -1.76
C ASP A 78 -8.94 13.49 -2.44
N GLY A 79 -8.70 12.25 -2.00
CA GLY A 79 -9.28 11.04 -2.58
C GLY A 79 -8.75 10.65 -3.97
N SER A 80 -7.65 11.26 -4.44
CA SER A 80 -7.12 11.04 -5.79
C SER A 80 -6.49 9.66 -6.01
N ASP A 81 -6.02 9.00 -4.95
CA ASP A 81 -5.36 7.70 -5.01
C ASP A 81 -6.35 6.54 -4.85
N THR A 82 -7.31 6.48 -5.77
CA THR A 82 -8.46 5.55 -5.71
C THR A 82 -8.11 4.05 -5.66
N HIS A 83 -6.91 3.68 -6.12
CA HIS A 83 -6.39 2.31 -6.15
C HIS A 83 -5.47 2.01 -4.96
N ILE A 84 -5.28 2.94 -4.04
CA ILE A 84 -4.52 2.75 -2.79
C ILE A 84 -5.52 2.90 -1.65
N ARG A 85 -5.69 1.85 -0.86
CA ARG A 85 -6.54 1.89 0.34
C ARG A 85 -5.71 1.69 1.58
N TYR A 86 -6.00 2.49 2.59
CA TYR A 86 -5.62 2.21 3.96
C TYR A 86 -6.87 1.70 4.69
N VAL A 87 -6.75 0.51 5.27
CA VAL A 87 -7.83 -0.14 6.00
C VAL A 87 -7.40 -0.25 7.45
N ILE A 88 -8.25 0.24 8.35
CA ILE A 88 -8.08 0.11 9.79
C ILE A 88 -9.19 -0.82 10.28
N ALA A 89 -8.80 -1.82 11.06
CA ALA A 89 -9.73 -2.66 11.78
C ALA A 89 -9.58 -2.48 13.27
N CYS A 90 -10.58 -2.92 14.01
CA CYS A 90 -10.55 -3.08 15.45
C CYS A 90 -10.79 -4.54 15.76
N VAL A 91 -9.86 -5.13 16.51
CA VAL A 91 -9.81 -6.57 16.73
C VAL A 91 -9.86 -6.84 18.21
N TRP A 92 -10.86 -7.59 18.63
CA TRP A 92 -11.01 -8.03 19.99
C TRP A 92 -10.72 -9.53 20.13
N GLY A 93 -10.00 -9.87 21.18
CA GLY A 93 -9.58 -11.24 21.45
C GLY A 93 -8.80 -11.33 22.74
N ASP A 94 -8.35 -12.53 23.08
CA ASP A 94 -7.52 -12.75 24.26
C ASP A 94 -6.03 -12.53 23.93
N LYS A 95 -5.56 -13.16 22.84
CA LYS A 95 -4.15 -13.17 22.45
C LYS A 95 -3.96 -13.19 20.93
N ARG A 96 -2.80 -12.72 20.50
CA ARG A 96 -2.28 -12.94 19.15
C ARG A 96 -1.62 -14.32 19.06
N LYS A 97 -1.35 -14.79 17.84
CA LYS A 97 -0.71 -16.11 17.63
C LYS A 97 0.72 -16.19 18.16
N ASP A 98 1.40 -15.05 18.31
CA ASP A 98 2.72 -14.98 18.96
C ASP A 98 2.64 -15.06 20.50
N GLY A 99 1.44 -15.12 21.07
CA GLY A 99 1.18 -15.19 22.51
C GLY A 99 1.07 -13.83 23.21
N SER A 100 1.30 -12.72 22.51
CA SER A 100 1.09 -11.37 23.04
C SER A 100 -0.40 -11.08 23.28
N PRO A 101 -0.76 -10.29 24.31
CA PRO A 101 -2.15 -9.95 24.57
C PRO A 101 -2.71 -9.01 23.49
N VAL A 102 -4.01 -9.12 23.22
CA VAL A 102 -4.74 -8.14 22.41
C VAL A 102 -5.09 -6.92 23.25
N GLY A 103 -5.00 -5.74 22.66
CA GLY A 103 -5.38 -4.49 23.29
C GLY A 103 -4.29 -3.90 24.18
N SER A 104 -4.69 -2.87 24.92
CA SER A 104 -3.79 -2.08 25.76
C SER A 104 -4.47 -1.65 27.07
N VAL A 105 -3.73 -0.97 27.93
CA VAL A 105 -4.28 -0.34 29.14
C VAL A 105 -5.33 0.75 28.83
N ARG A 106 -5.43 1.23 27.57
CA ARG A 106 -6.35 2.28 27.15
C ARG A 106 -7.64 1.74 26.52
N HIS A 107 -7.58 0.57 25.88
CA HIS A 107 -8.71 -0.03 25.16
C HIS A 107 -8.54 -1.54 25.02
N ALA A 108 -9.66 -2.28 25.01
CA ALA A 108 -9.69 -3.75 25.04
C ALA A 108 -9.50 -4.43 23.67
N TYR A 109 -9.06 -3.69 22.65
CA TYR A 109 -8.90 -4.17 21.28
C TYR A 109 -7.60 -3.67 20.67
N ASP A 110 -7.08 -4.37 19.66
CA ASP A 110 -6.03 -3.85 18.80
C ASP A 110 -6.62 -3.07 17.63
N GLN A 111 -5.87 -2.07 17.14
CA GLN A 111 -6.28 -1.26 16.00
C GLN A 111 -5.26 -1.36 14.86
N PRO A 112 -5.12 -2.54 14.21
CA PRO A 112 -4.20 -2.69 13.10
C PRO A 112 -4.66 -1.88 11.87
N GLY A 113 -3.70 -1.24 11.21
CA GLY A 113 -3.89 -0.56 9.93
C GLY A 113 -3.00 -1.19 8.86
N SER A 114 -3.48 -1.27 7.62
CA SER A 114 -2.73 -1.88 6.52
C SER A 114 -3.09 -1.28 5.17
N PHE A 115 -2.10 -1.26 4.27
CA PHE A 115 -2.31 -0.80 2.90
C PHE A 115 -2.71 -1.95 1.98
N PHE A 116 -3.60 -1.65 1.06
CA PHE A 116 -4.01 -2.53 -0.03
C PHE A 116 -3.95 -1.77 -1.35
N LEU A 117 -3.44 -2.43 -2.38
CA LEU A 117 -3.32 -1.87 -3.73
C LEU A 117 -4.27 -2.60 -4.68
N HIS A 118 -5.12 -1.86 -5.39
CA HIS A 118 -6.01 -2.43 -6.40
C HIS A 118 -5.24 -2.60 -7.70
N THR A 119 -4.96 -3.85 -8.05
CA THR A 119 -4.43 -4.25 -9.35
C THR A 119 -5.58 -4.55 -10.32
N LYS A 120 -5.26 -4.93 -11.56
CA LYS A 120 -6.27 -5.43 -12.50
C LYS A 120 -6.91 -6.76 -12.07
N ASP A 121 -6.22 -7.53 -11.23
CA ASP A 121 -6.63 -8.87 -10.83
C ASP A 121 -7.41 -8.86 -9.50
N GLY A 122 -7.36 -7.76 -8.75
CA GLY A 122 -7.97 -7.60 -7.42
C GLY A 122 -7.09 -6.80 -6.46
N TRP A 123 -7.47 -6.78 -5.20
CA TRP A 123 -6.75 -6.09 -4.12
C TRP A 123 -5.65 -6.97 -3.56
N VAL A 124 -4.46 -6.40 -3.35
CA VAL A 124 -3.33 -7.10 -2.74
C VAL A 124 -2.86 -6.35 -1.50
N PHE A 125 -2.46 -7.08 -0.46
CA PHE A 125 -1.83 -6.50 0.72
C PHE A 125 -0.48 -5.90 0.36
N MET A 126 -0.16 -4.74 0.92
CA MET A 126 1.15 -4.12 0.77
C MET A 126 1.64 -3.63 2.14
N PRO A 127 2.76 -4.17 2.67
CA PRO A 127 3.29 -3.71 3.95
C PRO A 127 3.80 -2.27 3.83
N GLU A 128 3.71 -1.49 4.91
CA GLU A 128 4.15 -0.08 4.92
C GLU A 128 5.61 0.09 4.48
N GLY A 129 6.48 -0.83 4.90
CA GLY A 129 7.91 -0.84 4.53
C GLY A 129 8.20 -1.07 3.04
N ALA A 130 7.21 -1.48 2.24
CA ALA A 130 7.31 -1.60 0.79
C ALA A 130 6.96 -0.29 0.05
N PHE A 131 6.65 0.79 0.78
CA PHE A 131 6.30 2.10 0.21
C PHE A 131 5.06 2.03 -0.70
N PRO A 132 3.87 1.67 -0.17
CA PRO A 132 2.65 1.49 -0.95
C PRO A 132 2.26 2.71 -1.79
N ASN A 133 2.48 3.93 -1.29
CA ASN A 133 2.22 5.15 -2.06
C ASN A 133 3.15 5.31 -3.27
N PHE A 134 4.42 4.92 -3.14
CA PHE A 134 5.37 4.94 -4.27
C PHE A 134 4.96 3.92 -5.33
N ILE A 135 4.67 2.69 -4.92
CA ILE A 135 4.21 1.62 -5.82
C ILE A 135 2.90 2.04 -6.50
N GLY A 136 1.93 2.54 -5.73
CA GLY A 136 0.65 3.00 -6.23
C GLY A 136 0.78 4.14 -7.25
N PHE A 137 1.64 5.13 -7.01
CA PHE A 137 1.92 6.17 -8.00
C PHE A 137 2.37 5.57 -9.34
N TRP A 138 3.35 4.66 -9.30
CA TRP A 138 3.88 4.03 -10.51
C TRP A 138 2.91 3.05 -11.16
N MET A 139 2.04 2.39 -10.40
CA MET A 139 0.94 1.59 -10.94
C MET A 139 0.06 2.41 -11.87
N LYS A 140 -0.24 3.66 -11.51
CA LYS A 140 -1.00 4.58 -12.36
C LYS A 140 -0.22 4.94 -13.62
N VAL A 141 1.06 5.29 -13.50
CA VAL A 141 1.93 5.65 -14.63
C VAL A 141 2.07 4.50 -15.63
N TYR A 142 2.21 3.27 -15.15
CA TYR A 142 2.39 2.08 -16.00
C TYR A 142 1.09 1.38 -16.41
N GLY A 143 -0.07 1.91 -16.01
CA GLY A 143 -1.37 1.30 -16.33
C GLY A 143 -1.57 -0.09 -15.69
N LEU A 144 -1.02 -0.30 -14.50
CA LEU A 144 -1.16 -1.52 -13.69
C LEU A 144 -2.27 -1.42 -12.63
N ALA A 145 -2.71 -0.20 -12.33
CA ALA A 145 -3.79 0.05 -11.37
C ALA A 145 -5.14 -0.48 -11.88
N GLY A 146 -5.93 -1.03 -10.96
CA GLY A 146 -7.34 -1.34 -11.15
C GLY A 146 -8.23 -0.08 -11.07
N PRO A 147 -9.55 -0.23 -11.27
CA PRO A 147 -10.48 0.90 -11.38
C PRO A 147 -10.64 1.74 -10.10
N GLY A 148 -10.30 1.20 -8.93
CA GLY A 148 -10.32 1.94 -7.65
C GLY A 148 -11.68 2.53 -7.25
N SER A 149 -11.72 3.23 -6.11
CA SER A 149 -12.80 4.16 -5.75
C SER A 149 -12.30 5.21 -4.77
N SER A 150 -12.60 6.48 -5.04
CA SER A 150 -12.26 7.62 -4.18
C SER A 150 -13.13 7.71 -2.92
N ARG A 151 -14.27 7.00 -2.88
CA ARG A 151 -15.15 7.01 -1.72
C ARG A 151 -14.73 5.92 -0.72
N PRO A 152 -14.58 6.28 0.56
CA PRO A 152 -14.50 5.28 1.60
C PRO A 152 -15.74 4.40 1.55
N THR A 153 -15.54 3.09 1.64
CA THR A 153 -16.63 2.12 1.81
C THR A 153 -17.10 2.10 3.25
N GLN A 154 -16.19 2.39 4.19
CA GLN A 154 -16.50 2.69 5.58
C GLN A 154 -15.79 3.97 6.02
N PRO A 155 -16.51 5.09 6.22
CA PRO A 155 -15.92 6.32 6.71
C PRO A 155 -15.48 6.20 8.17
N MET A 156 -14.50 7.00 8.56
CA MET A 156 -13.98 6.99 9.93
C MET A 156 -15.08 7.31 10.93
N GLY A 157 -15.19 6.49 11.99
CA GLY A 157 -16.21 6.65 13.02
C GLY A 157 -17.60 6.10 12.67
N SER A 158 -17.77 5.40 11.53
CA SER A 158 -18.99 4.63 11.27
C SER A 158 -18.93 3.19 11.81
N GLY A 159 -17.75 2.71 12.23
CA GLY A 159 -17.59 1.43 12.90
C GLY A 159 -18.16 1.50 14.32
N GLY A 160 -18.98 0.51 14.70
CA GLY A 160 -19.85 0.59 15.87
C GLY A 160 -19.11 0.88 17.18
N ARG A 161 -18.43 -0.13 17.73
CA ARG A 161 -17.82 -0.05 19.07
C ARG A 161 -16.37 0.42 19.06
N CYS A 162 -15.82 0.66 17.88
CA CYS A 162 -14.46 1.17 17.76
C CYS A 162 -14.41 2.68 17.95
N VAL A 163 -13.62 3.14 18.92
CA VAL A 163 -13.52 4.55 19.30
C VAL A 163 -12.06 5.01 19.18
N PHE A 164 -11.78 5.89 18.23
CA PHE A 164 -10.47 6.49 18.00
C PHE A 164 -10.11 7.55 19.05
#